data_AF-A0A6G6W895-F1
#
_entry.id   AF-A0A6G6W895-F1
#
_cell.length_a   1.000
_cell.length_b   1.000
_cell.length_c   1.000
_cell.angle_alpha   90.00
_cell.angle_beta   90.00
_cell.angle_gamma   90.00
#
_symmetry.space_group_name_H-M   'P 1'
#
loop_
_entity.id
_entity.type
_entity.pdbx_description
1 polymer ?
#
loop_
_entity_poly.entity_id
_entity_poly.type
_entity_poly.pdbx_seq_one_letter_code
_entity_poly.pdbx_strand_id
1 'polypeptide(L)'
;MRRGRADHDQAGLQRVLLLGGVLTVLAGVGFAVWGLFGESRGLVIGVVLVVFGAACLVVSRDDGRGRWCPECLARNAEDATVCERCGHDLG
;
A
#
# COMPACT_ATOMS: atom_id res chain seq x y z
N MET A 1 -5.40 7.05 -29.16
CA MET A 1 -4.71 7.87 -28.13
C MET A 1 -5.46 7.76 -26.80
N ARG A 2 -5.06 6.85 -25.90
CA ARG A 2 -5.57 6.75 -24.51
C ARG A 2 -4.47 6.09 -23.64
N ARG A 3 -3.41 6.83 -23.31
CA ARG A 3 -2.32 6.36 -22.41
C ARG A 3 -2.34 7.01 -21.02
N GLY A 4 -3.22 7.97 -20.75
CA GLY A 4 -3.09 8.84 -19.55
C GLY A 4 -3.79 8.38 -18.27
N ARG A 5 -4.44 7.21 -18.22
CA ARG A 5 -5.29 6.81 -17.07
C ARG A 5 -4.61 5.82 -16.11
N ALA A 6 -3.73 4.93 -16.59
CA ALA A 6 -3.01 3.97 -15.75
C ALA A 6 -1.92 4.62 -14.89
N ASP A 7 -1.22 5.64 -15.41
CA ASP A 7 -0.18 6.36 -14.67
C ASP A 7 -0.74 7.16 -13.49
N HIS A 8 -1.99 7.60 -13.56
CA HIS A 8 -2.62 8.41 -12.51
C HIS A 8 -2.94 7.59 -11.25
N ASP A 9 -3.38 6.35 -11.43
CA ASP A 9 -3.71 5.45 -10.31
C ASP A 9 -2.45 4.92 -9.62
N GLN A 10 -1.38 4.64 -10.38
CA GLN A 10 -0.08 4.26 -9.80
C GLN A 10 0.56 5.43 -9.03
N ALA A 11 0.47 6.67 -9.54
CA ALA A 11 0.95 7.85 -8.83
C ALA A 11 0.15 8.11 -7.54
N GLY A 12 -1.17 7.88 -7.56
CA GLY A 12 -2.03 7.99 -6.39
C GLY A 12 -1.66 6.97 -5.30
N LEU A 13 -1.53 5.70 -5.68
CA LEU A 13 -1.17 4.63 -4.76
C LEU A 13 0.25 4.83 -4.18
N GLN A 14 1.21 5.22 -5.02
CA GLN A 14 2.58 5.51 -4.60
C GLN A 14 2.63 6.67 -3.59
N ARG A 15 1.80 7.71 -3.77
CA ARG A 15 1.67 8.80 -2.80
C ARG A 15 1.10 8.32 -1.48
N VAL A 16 0.07 7.47 -1.49
CA VAL A 16 -0.52 6.92 -0.25
C VAL A 16 0.48 6.04 0.49
N LEU A 17 1.23 5.19 -0.22
CA LEU A 17 2.26 4.34 0.37
C LEU A 17 3.41 5.18 0.95
N LEU A 18 3.86 6.23 0.25
CA LEU A 18 4.86 7.17 0.76
C LEU A 18 4.38 7.89 2.02
N LEU A 19 3.14 8.41 2.00
CA LEU A 19 2.56 9.13 3.13
C LEU A 19 2.39 8.21 4.34
N GLY A 20 1.88 6.99 4.12
CA GLY A 20 1.74 5.97 5.15
C GLY A 20 3.09 5.55 5.74
N GLY A 21 4.10 5.36 4.89
CA GLY A 21 5.47 5.05 5.32
C GLY A 21 6.07 6.16 6.19
N VAL A 22 5.96 7.41 5.75
CA VAL A 22 6.46 8.58 6.50
C VAL A 22 5.75 8.71 7.85
N LEU A 23 4.42 8.56 7.90
CA LEU A 23 3.66 8.61 9.15
C LEU A 23 4.06 7.49 10.11
N THR A 24 4.30 6.27 9.61
CA THR A 24 4.73 5.14 10.43
C THR A 24 6.11 5.39 11.03
N VAL A 25 7.05 5.95 10.25
CA VAL A 25 8.38 6.33 10.74
C VAL A 25 8.28 7.44 11.79
N LEU A 26 7.50 8.50 11.52
CA LEU A 26 7.32 9.60 12.47
C LEU A 26 6.69 9.13 13.78
N ALA A 27 5.69 8.25 13.71
CA ALA A 27 5.09 7.63 14.89
C ALA A 27 6.12 6.80 15.65
N GLY A 28 6.90 5.96 14.97
CA GLY A 28 7.95 5.15 15.58
C GLY A 28 9.02 5.99 16.29
N VAL A 29 9.48 7.07 15.66
CA VAL A 29 10.44 8.01 16.25
C VAL A 29 9.83 8.72 17.45
N GLY A 30 8.58 9.20 17.35
CA GLY A 30 7.87 9.84 18.44
C GLY A 30 7.71 8.93 19.66
N PHE A 31 7.33 7.67 19.45
CA PHE A 31 7.22 6.68 20.52
C PHE A 31 8.57 6.26 21.10
N ALA A 32 9.63 6.18 20.29
CA ALA A 32 10.98 5.89 20.79
C ALA A 32 11.51 7.03 21.67
N VAL A 33 11.33 8.29 21.24
CA VAL A 33 11.71 9.46 22.04
C VAL A 33 10.87 9.53 23.31
N TRP A 34 9.55 9.35 23.22
CA TRP A 34 8.68 9.36 24.39
C TRP A 34 8.99 8.23 25.38
N GLY A 35 9.29 7.02 24.89
CA GLY A 35 9.69 5.88 25.70
C GLY A 35 11.08 6.02 26.33
N LEU A 36 11.92 6.95 25.83
CA LEU A 36 13.20 7.31 26.46
C LEU A 36 13.01 8.26 27.66
N PHE A 37 11.94 9.06 27.67
CA PHE A 37 11.67 10.08 28.70
C PHE A 37 10.54 9.71 29.68
N GLY A 38 9.61 8.82 29.30
CA GLY A 38 8.50 8.35 30.12
C GLY A 38 8.57 6.85 30.37
N GLU A 39 8.08 6.39 31.52
CA GLU A 39 8.09 5.00 31.99
C GLU A 39 8.07 3.94 30.87
N SER A 40 8.93 2.91 31.03
CA SER A 40 9.30 1.84 30.08
C SER A 40 8.17 1.12 29.32
N ARG A 41 6.90 1.36 29.65
CA ARG A 41 5.71 0.84 28.96
C ARG A 41 5.49 1.47 27.57
N GLY A 42 5.95 2.70 27.35
CA GLY A 42 5.80 3.37 26.04
C GLY A 42 6.59 2.70 24.91
N LEU A 43 7.70 2.03 25.24
CA LEU A 43 8.62 1.44 24.27
C LEU A 43 8.04 0.17 23.62
N VAL A 44 7.34 -0.66 24.40
CA VAL A 44 6.70 -1.90 23.89
C VAL A 44 5.53 -1.57 22.96
N ILE A 45 4.68 -0.61 23.35
CA ILE A 45 3.51 -0.21 22.56
C ILE A 45 3.95 0.44 21.23
N GLY A 46 4.99 1.27 21.26
CA GLY A 46 5.54 1.91 20.07
C GLY A 46 6.05 0.91 19.03
N VAL A 47 6.85 -0.07 19.47
CA VAL A 47 7.40 -1.10 18.58
C VAL A 47 6.28 -1.94 17.94
N VAL A 48 5.27 -2.33 18.72
CA VAL A 48 4.12 -3.11 18.22
C VAL A 48 3.35 -2.33 17.14
N LEU A 49 3.10 -1.04 17.36
CA LEU A 49 2.40 -0.19 16.37
C LEU A 49 3.19 0.00 15.08
N VAL A 50 4.51 0.16 15.16
CA VAL A 50 5.39 0.27 13.97
C VAL A 50 5.37 -1.02 13.16
N VAL A 51 5.50 -2.18 13.83
CA VAL A 51 5.44 -3.49 13.17
C VAL A 51 4.07 -3.71 12.52
N PHE A 52 2.99 -3.36 13.20
CA PHE A 52 1.63 -3.45 12.66
C PHE A 52 1.44 -2.53 11.44
N GLY A 53 1.90 -1.28 11.52
CA GLY A 53 1.85 -0.32 10.41
C GLY A 53 2.65 -0.81 9.19
N ALA A 54 3.83 -1.39 9.41
CA ALA A 54 4.63 -1.98 8.34
C ALA A 54 3.92 -3.18 7.69
N ALA A 55 3.29 -4.05 8.48
CA ALA A 55 2.51 -5.19 7.96
C ALA A 55 1.32 -4.71 7.11
N CYS A 56 0.58 -3.70 7.57
CA CYS A 56 -0.50 -3.08 6.79
C CYS A 56 0.00 -2.51 5.47
N LEU A 57 1.17 -1.83 5.46
CA LEU A 57 1.78 -1.30 4.24
C LEU A 57 2.14 -2.39 3.22
N VAL A 58 2.68 -3.52 3.69
CA VAL A 58 3.02 -4.66 2.81
C VAL A 58 1.75 -5.23 2.18
N VAL A 59 0.70 -5.44 2.97
CA VAL A 59 -0.59 -5.93 2.45
C VAL A 59 -1.21 -4.95 1.46
N SER A 60 -1.24 -3.65 1.77
CA SER A 60 -1.76 -2.62 0.85
C SER A 60 -0.96 -2.50 -0.44
N ARG A 61 0.35 -2.81 -0.41
CA ARG A 61 1.19 -2.84 -1.61
C ARG A 61 0.84 -4.02 -2.52
N ASP A 62 0.55 -5.17 -1.93
CA ASP A 62 0.19 -6.38 -2.68
C ASP A 62 -1.22 -6.24 -3.30
N ASP A 63 -2.15 -5.66 -2.56
CA ASP A 63 -3.48 -5.29 -3.04
C ASP A 63 -3.48 -4.12 -4.06
N GLY A 64 -2.33 -3.54 -4.38
CA GLY A 64 -2.23 -2.53 -5.44
C GLY A 64 -2.10 -3.10 -6.86
N ARG A 65 -1.59 -4.34 -6.99
CA ARG A 65 -1.03 -4.84 -8.27
C ARG A 65 -2.00 -5.62 -9.14
N GLY A 66 -3.22 -5.11 -9.31
CA GLY A 66 -4.22 -5.76 -10.16
C GLY A 66 -4.99 -4.80 -11.03
N ARG A 67 -5.16 -5.16 -12.30
CA ARG A 67 -6.03 -4.44 -13.23
C ARG A 67 -7.43 -5.08 -13.26
N TRP A 68 -8.45 -4.24 -13.24
CA TRP A 68 -9.83 -4.69 -13.37
C TRP A 68 -10.19 -4.85 -14.85
N CYS A 69 -10.80 -5.99 -15.20
CA CYS A 69 -11.38 -6.17 -16.52
C CYS A 69 -12.67 -5.32 -16.65
N PRO A 70 -12.80 -4.47 -17.68
CA PRO A 70 -14.01 -3.63 -17.85
C PRO A 70 -15.26 -4.45 -18.19
N GLU A 71 -15.08 -5.63 -18.79
CA GLU A 71 -16.19 -6.48 -19.25
C GLU A 71 -16.80 -7.30 -18.11
N CYS A 72 -15.96 -7.98 -17.31
CA CYS A 72 -16.42 -8.94 -16.32
C CYS A 72 -16.08 -8.57 -14.87
N LEU A 73 -15.44 -7.41 -14.66
CA LEU A 73 -14.98 -6.94 -13.35
C LEU A 73 -14.13 -7.97 -12.60
N ALA A 74 -13.47 -8.89 -13.30
CA ALA A 74 -12.48 -9.76 -12.71
C ALA A 74 -11.19 -8.98 -12.47
N ARG A 75 -10.54 -9.28 -11.35
CA ARG A 75 -9.21 -8.77 -11.02
C ARG A 75 -8.18 -9.67 -11.71
N ASN A 76 -7.29 -9.06 -12.49
CA ASN A 76 -6.20 -9.74 -13.19
C ASN A 76 -4.86 -9.12 -12.77
N ALA A 77 -3.76 -9.84 -12.96
CA ALA A 77 -2.42 -9.29 -12.73
C ALA A 77 -2.17 -8.04 -13.59
N GLU A 78 -1.39 -7.08 -13.09
CA GLU A 78 -1.08 -5.82 -13.80
C GLU A 78 -0.44 -6.04 -15.18
N ASP A 79 0.31 -7.12 -15.36
CA ASP A 79 0.98 -7.52 -16.60
C ASP A 79 0.13 -8.39 -17.53
N ALA A 80 -1.10 -8.73 -17.12
CA ALA A 80 -2.01 -9.53 -17.94
C ALA A 80 -2.45 -8.73 -19.18
N THR A 81 -2.14 -9.27 -20.37
CA THR A 81 -2.63 -8.76 -21.65
C THR A 81 -4.04 -9.25 -21.96
N VAL A 82 -4.47 -10.36 -21.37
CA VAL A 82 -5.79 -10.96 -21.58
C VAL A 82 -6.41 -11.28 -20.23
N CYS A 83 -7.73 -11.06 -20.12
CA CYS A 83 -8.45 -11.41 -18.90
C CYS A 83 -8.57 -12.93 -18.75
N GLU A 84 -8.09 -13.46 -17.63
CA GLU A 84 -8.10 -14.91 -17.35
C GLU A 84 -9.53 -15.46 -17.22
N ARG A 85 -10.51 -14.62 -16.86
CA ARG A 85 -11.89 -15.05 -16.64
C ARG A 85 -12.75 -15.05 -17.91
N CYS A 86 -12.59 -14.05 -18.77
CA CYS A 86 -13.48 -13.86 -19.93
C CYS A 86 -12.74 -13.77 -21.28
N GLY A 87 -11.42 -13.83 -21.30
CA GLY A 87 -10.62 -13.73 -22.53
C GLY A 87 -10.61 -12.35 -23.17
N HIS A 88 -11.19 -11.33 -22.51
CA HIS A 88 -11.20 -9.96 -23.01
C HIS A 88 -9.77 -9.40 -23.07
N ASP A 89 -9.42 -8.73 -24.16
CA ASP A 89 -8.13 -8.08 -24.32
C ASP A 89 -8.02 -6.92 -23.32
N LEU A 90 -7.06 -7.01 -22.43
CA LEU A 90 -6.78 -5.97 -21.46
C LEU A 90 -5.74 -4.99 -22.04
N GLY A 91 -5.05 -5.29 -23.14
CA GLY A 91 -4.01 -4.44 -23.77
C GLY A 91 -4.47 -3.08 -24.28
#